data_AF-A0A165SJ08-F1
#
_entry.id   AF-A0A165SJ08-F1
#
_cell.length_a   1.000
_cell.length_b   1.000
_cell.length_c   1.000
_cell.angle_alpha   90.00
_cell.angle_beta   90.00
_cell.angle_gamma   90.00
#
_symmetry.space_group_name_H-M   'P 1'
#
loop_
_entity.id
_entity.type
_entity.pdbx_description
1 polymer ?
#
loop_
_entity_poly.entity_id
_entity_poly.type
_entity_poly.pdbx_seq_one_letter_code
_entity_poly.pdbx_strand_id
1 'polypeptide(L)'
;MSHIGSVFLGDVARHRVLSSASTPPASPLPPQSPPPRGYNTSPDVHGDKGKRFPLTIDPAQSLELRIRWLEALLYGVRQDTLNRKGKDKGLDFKKGETLARRADEVQAKLDAAIEGNDGLKRFMEHYDQYAQFLTPSFALSGTIPINPPSYENMFPSELEAFLLELEPEIRAADRDMREIEILEKKGVTGAGKLADYQALQPRLDVLMKAHEEDVKLARDLERRVAKLMERYASHVDALSELFVDWNDTITEAEVRVTKLERERDEKRRLGFE
;
A
#
# COMPACT_ATOMS: atom_id res chain seq x y z
N MET A 1 2.56 -8.96 -37.57
CA MET A 1 1.96 -7.64 -37.31
C MET A 1 1.70 -7.54 -35.83
N SER A 2 2.53 -6.75 -35.15
CA SER A 2 2.61 -6.64 -33.70
C SER A 2 1.63 -5.58 -33.20
N HIS A 3 0.84 -5.90 -32.19
CA HIS A 3 0.11 -4.90 -31.40
C HIS A 3 0.72 -4.85 -29.99
N ILE A 4 1.62 -3.89 -29.83
CA ILE A 4 2.11 -3.38 -28.55
C ILE A 4 1.25 -2.15 -28.24
N GLY A 5 0.57 -2.15 -27.09
CA GLY A 5 -0.25 -1.05 -26.62
C GLY A 5 -0.18 -0.95 -25.10
N SER A 6 0.65 -0.01 -24.65
CA SER A 6 0.90 0.40 -23.26
C SER A 6 -0.33 1.03 -22.62
N VAL A 7 -0.65 0.65 -21.37
CA VAL A 7 -1.57 1.39 -20.48
C VAL A 7 -0.98 1.44 -19.07
N PHE A 8 -0.16 2.46 -18.83
CA PHE A 8 0.07 3.03 -17.49
C PHE A 8 -0.69 4.35 -17.43
N LEU A 9 -1.50 4.51 -16.38
CA LEU A 9 -2.03 5.71 -15.71
C LEU A 9 -3.34 5.23 -15.05
N GLY A 10 -3.50 5.23 -13.74
CA GLY A 10 -3.14 6.33 -12.85
C GLY A 10 -4.45 6.87 -12.28
N ASP A 11 -4.62 6.61 -11.00
CA ASP A 11 -5.47 7.26 -10.02
C ASP A 11 -7.01 7.28 -10.11
N VAL A 12 -7.52 6.74 -9.01
CA VAL A 12 -8.88 6.76 -8.48
C VAL A 12 -9.02 8.03 -7.63
N ALA A 13 -9.93 8.93 -8.00
CA ALA A 13 -10.45 9.94 -7.09
C ALA A 13 -11.90 10.28 -7.45
N ARG A 14 -12.85 9.53 -6.87
CA ARG A 14 -14.27 9.90 -6.88
C ARG A 14 -14.57 10.71 -5.62
N HIS A 15 -14.66 12.03 -5.76
CA HIS A 15 -15.42 12.86 -4.83
C HIS A 15 -16.87 12.91 -5.31
N ARG A 16 -17.81 12.45 -4.47
CA ARG A 16 -19.23 12.81 -4.62
C ARG A 16 -19.73 13.40 -3.30
N VAL A 17 -20.01 14.69 -3.40
CA VAL A 17 -20.78 15.54 -2.50
C VAL A 17 -22.20 15.01 -2.37
N LEU A 18 -22.75 14.93 -1.14
CA LEU A 18 -24.16 15.27 -0.85
C LEU A 18 -24.32 15.76 0.60
N SER A 19 -24.51 17.07 0.68
CA SER A 19 -25.28 17.93 1.58
C SER A 19 -26.01 17.35 2.81
N SER A 20 -25.75 18.04 3.92
CA SER A 20 -26.57 18.22 5.11
C SER A 20 -27.84 19.06 4.82
N ALA A 21 -28.97 18.73 5.44
CA ALA A 21 -29.91 19.66 6.10
C ALA A 21 -31.24 18.97 6.48
N SER A 22 -31.52 18.80 7.77
CA SER A 22 -32.74 19.31 8.43
C SER A 22 -32.75 18.97 9.92
N THR A 23 -33.34 19.89 10.69
CA THR A 23 -33.44 20.00 12.14
C THR A 23 -34.50 19.06 12.77
N PRO A 24 -34.57 18.94 14.11
CA PRO A 24 -35.02 17.73 14.82
C PRO A 24 -36.50 17.74 15.21
N PRO A 25 -37.07 16.58 15.60
CA PRO A 25 -38.21 16.56 16.50
C PRO A 25 -37.88 15.93 17.87
N ALA A 26 -38.36 16.64 18.88
CA ALA A 26 -38.61 16.31 20.28
C ALA A 26 -38.51 14.84 20.74
N SER A 27 -37.78 14.67 21.85
CA SER A 27 -37.70 13.48 22.69
C SER A 27 -39.04 13.11 23.34
N PRO A 28 -39.45 11.83 23.35
CA PRO A 28 -40.35 11.29 24.35
C PRO A 28 -39.58 10.63 25.51
N LEU A 29 -40.18 10.71 26.69
CA LEU A 29 -39.73 10.20 28.00
C LEU A 29 -39.37 8.69 28.00
N PRO A 30 -38.49 8.24 28.91
CA PRO A 30 -38.11 6.83 29.00
C PRO A 30 -39.28 5.95 29.48
N PRO A 31 -39.56 4.80 28.84
CA PRO A 31 -40.52 3.84 29.35
C PRO A 31 -40.00 3.14 30.60
N GLN A 32 -40.90 3.05 31.59
CA GLN A 32 -40.72 2.33 32.84
C GLN A 32 -40.44 0.85 32.58
N SER A 33 -39.47 0.32 33.32
CA SER A 33 -39.09 -1.10 33.35
C SER A 33 -40.27 -2.01 33.70
N PRO A 34 -40.55 -3.08 32.93
CA PRO A 34 -41.54 -4.08 33.30
C PRO A 34 -41.03 -5.04 34.39
N PRO A 35 -41.91 -5.58 35.26
CA PRO A 35 -41.53 -6.52 36.31
C PRO A 35 -41.16 -7.91 35.73
N PRO A 36 -40.36 -8.71 36.45
CA PRO A 36 -39.87 -9.99 35.93
C PRO A 36 -41.00 -11.01 35.86
N ARG A 37 -41.18 -11.56 34.65
CA ARG A 37 -42.09 -12.65 34.33
C ARG A 37 -41.53 -13.96 34.89
N GLY A 38 -42.29 -14.60 35.78
CA GLY A 38 -41.98 -15.93 36.29
C GLY A 38 -42.11 -16.98 35.17
N TYR A 39 -41.06 -17.78 34.99
CA TYR A 39 -41.12 -18.98 34.17
C TYR A 39 -41.38 -20.18 35.06
N ASN A 40 -42.61 -20.68 34.99
CA ASN A 40 -42.95 -22.05 35.36
C ASN A 40 -42.37 -22.99 34.32
N THR A 41 -41.48 -23.90 34.72
CA THR A 41 -41.29 -25.19 34.04
C THR A 41 -40.88 -26.23 35.08
N SER A 42 -41.77 -27.17 35.37
CA SER A 42 -41.39 -28.52 35.81
C SER A 42 -41.06 -29.35 34.57
N PRO A 43 -40.19 -30.35 34.68
CA PRO A 43 -40.67 -31.67 35.09
C PRO A 43 -39.81 -32.36 36.15
N ASP A 44 -40.46 -33.28 36.86
CA ASP A 44 -39.87 -34.27 37.77
C ASP A 44 -38.66 -35.00 37.15
N VAL A 45 -37.66 -35.34 37.99
CA VAL A 45 -37.12 -36.69 38.20
C VAL A 45 -35.90 -36.62 39.17
N HIS A 46 -36.07 -37.25 40.34
CA HIS A 46 -35.08 -37.79 41.31
C HIS A 46 -33.95 -36.91 41.90
N GLY A 47 -34.23 -36.37 43.09
CA GLY A 47 -33.52 -36.63 44.35
C GLY A 47 -32.00 -36.37 44.47
N ASP A 48 -31.63 -35.24 45.10
CA ASP A 48 -30.78 -35.23 46.30
C ASP A 48 -30.82 -33.86 47.00
N LYS A 49 -30.75 -33.85 48.33
CA LYS A 49 -30.92 -32.66 49.18
C LYS A 49 -29.63 -31.83 49.24
N GLY A 50 -29.65 -30.64 48.64
CA GLY A 50 -28.62 -29.64 48.85
C GLY A 50 -29.08 -28.24 48.44
N LYS A 51 -29.78 -27.53 49.34
CA LYS A 51 -30.14 -26.11 49.16
C LYS A 51 -28.85 -25.28 49.05
N ARG A 52 -28.40 -24.95 47.83
CA ARG A 52 -27.51 -23.82 47.60
C ARG A 52 -28.37 -22.57 47.53
N PHE A 53 -28.41 -21.81 48.62
CA PHE A 53 -28.86 -20.43 48.57
C PHE A 53 -27.94 -19.65 47.61
N PRO A 54 -28.45 -18.76 46.76
CA PRO A 54 -27.58 -17.75 46.16
C PRO A 54 -26.91 -16.99 47.32
N LEU A 55 -25.58 -16.96 47.33
CA LEU A 55 -24.80 -16.20 48.31
C LEU A 55 -25.17 -14.72 48.16
N THR A 56 -26.11 -14.25 48.96
CA THR A 56 -26.42 -12.83 49.09
C THR A 56 -25.26 -12.19 49.84
N ILE A 57 -24.32 -11.62 49.10
CA ILE A 57 -23.22 -10.84 49.67
C ILE A 57 -23.85 -9.67 50.43
N ASP A 58 -23.47 -9.51 51.70
CA ASP A 58 -23.88 -8.37 52.52
C ASP A 58 -23.48 -7.07 51.81
N PRO A 59 -24.39 -6.09 51.62
CA PRO A 59 -24.08 -4.84 50.92
C PRO A 59 -22.82 -4.15 51.44
N ALA A 60 -22.54 -4.22 52.75
CA ALA A 60 -21.31 -3.69 53.33
C ALA A 60 -20.05 -4.39 52.78
N GLN A 61 -20.06 -5.73 52.72
CA GLN A 61 -18.97 -6.54 52.15
C GLN A 61 -18.81 -6.30 50.64
N SER A 62 -19.91 -6.06 49.92
CA SER A 62 -19.84 -5.72 48.50
C SER A 62 -19.15 -4.37 48.24
N LEU A 63 -19.36 -3.41 49.14
CA LEU A 63 -18.71 -2.09 49.08
C LEU A 63 -17.23 -2.21 49.44
N GLU A 64 -16.89 -2.96 50.48
CA GLU A 64 -15.49 -3.23 50.83
C GLU A 64 -14.73 -3.92 49.70
N LEU A 65 -15.33 -4.92 49.05
CA LEU A 65 -14.73 -5.59 47.89
C LEU A 65 -14.54 -4.65 46.71
N ARG A 66 -15.50 -3.75 46.44
CA ARG A 66 -15.39 -2.72 45.40
C ARG A 66 -14.31 -1.69 45.74
N ILE A 67 -14.22 -1.24 46.98
CA ILE A 67 -13.18 -0.31 47.42
C ILE A 67 -11.81 -0.97 47.28
N ARG A 68 -11.67 -2.22 47.73
CA ARG A 68 -10.44 -3.00 47.58
C ARG A 68 -10.08 -3.28 46.12
N TRP A 69 -11.09 -3.43 45.24
CA TRP A 69 -10.89 -3.56 43.80
C TRP A 69 -10.46 -2.24 43.15
N LEU A 70 -11.02 -1.11 43.57
CA LEU A 70 -10.59 0.22 43.15
C LEU A 70 -9.17 0.53 43.63
N GLU A 71 -8.84 0.16 44.87
CA GLU A 71 -7.47 0.23 45.39
C GLU A 71 -6.51 -0.66 44.57
N ALA A 72 -6.93 -1.88 44.23
CA ALA A 72 -6.14 -2.79 43.41
C ALA A 72 -5.94 -2.29 41.97
N LEU A 73 -6.93 -1.60 41.38
CA LEU A 73 -6.82 -0.98 40.06
C LEU A 73 -5.87 0.22 40.08
N LEU A 74 -5.93 1.04 41.12
CA LEU A 74 -5.11 2.25 41.23
C LEU A 74 -3.67 1.99 41.68
N TYR A 75 -3.47 1.08 42.62
CA TYR A 75 -2.15 0.75 43.19
C TYR A 75 -1.51 -0.50 42.57
N GLY A 76 -2.26 -1.26 41.75
CA GLY A 76 -1.89 -2.61 41.33
C GLY A 76 -2.11 -3.63 42.46
N VAL A 77 -2.48 -4.86 42.11
CA VAL A 77 -2.47 -5.98 43.06
C VAL A 77 -1.03 -6.20 43.51
N ARG A 78 -0.65 -5.76 44.72
CA ARG A 78 0.60 -6.14 45.37
C ARG A 78 0.57 -7.61 45.79
N GLN A 79 0.58 -8.51 44.83
CA GLN A 79 1.09 -9.86 45.03
C GLN A 79 2.60 -9.81 44.78
N ASP A 80 3.36 -10.16 45.82
CA ASP A 80 4.80 -10.47 45.81
C ASP A 80 5.82 -9.31 45.74
N THR A 81 5.98 -8.59 46.85
CA THR A 81 7.21 -7.82 47.15
C THR A 81 8.22 -8.60 47.99
N LEU A 82 8.36 -9.91 47.78
CA LEU A 82 9.44 -10.70 48.39
C LEU A 82 10.57 -11.09 47.44
N ASN A 83 10.45 -10.91 46.11
CA ASN A 83 11.50 -11.38 45.18
C ASN A 83 11.64 -10.57 43.88
N ARG A 84 11.94 -9.27 43.93
CA ARG A 84 12.56 -8.57 42.79
C ARG A 84 13.65 -7.60 43.22
N LYS A 85 14.88 -8.12 43.28
CA LYS A 85 16.11 -7.34 43.20
C LYS A 85 16.37 -7.04 41.73
N GLY A 86 15.67 -6.04 41.20
CA GLY A 86 15.72 -5.65 39.79
C GLY A 86 15.29 -4.20 39.66
N LYS A 87 16.09 -3.42 38.95
CA LYS A 87 16.10 -1.96 38.86
C LYS A 87 14.89 -1.43 38.06
N ASP A 88 13.68 -1.68 38.54
CA ASP A 88 12.47 -1.01 38.08
C ASP A 88 12.10 0.08 39.08
N LYS A 89 11.93 1.30 38.57
CA LYS A 89 11.40 2.44 39.32
C LYS A 89 9.96 2.13 39.70
N GLY A 90 9.80 1.37 40.78
CA GLY A 90 8.55 1.22 41.50
C GLY A 90 8.02 2.60 41.86
N LEU A 91 6.72 2.78 41.69
CA LEU A 91 5.93 3.94 42.09
C LEU A 91 5.90 4.06 43.62
N ASP A 92 7.05 4.25 44.22
CA ASP A 92 7.16 4.65 45.62
C ASP A 92 6.81 6.12 45.69
N PHE A 93 5.60 6.41 46.18
CA PHE A 93 5.23 7.75 46.61
C PHE A 93 6.34 8.28 47.51
N LYS A 94 6.98 9.38 47.13
CA LYS A 94 7.92 10.04 48.05
C LYS A 94 7.12 10.38 49.29
N LYS A 95 7.64 10.08 50.50
CA LYS A 95 6.96 10.35 51.77
C LYS A 95 6.45 11.80 51.78
N GLY A 96 5.12 11.98 51.67
CA GLY A 96 4.45 13.29 51.63
C GLY A 96 3.78 13.67 50.30
N GLU A 97 3.90 12.87 49.23
CA GLU A 97 3.11 13.05 48.01
C GLU A 97 1.74 12.39 48.17
N THR A 98 0.70 13.19 48.35
CA THR A 98 -0.68 12.74 48.35
C THR A 98 -1.15 12.42 46.93
N LEU A 99 -2.05 11.45 46.79
CA LEU A 99 -2.68 11.08 45.51
C LEU A 99 -3.23 12.32 44.77
N ALA A 100 -3.81 13.25 45.52
CA ALA A 100 -4.29 14.53 45.02
C ALA A 100 -3.19 15.31 44.30
N ARG A 101 -2.02 15.48 44.92
CA ARG A 101 -0.90 16.25 44.33
C ARG A 101 -0.39 15.63 43.02
N ARG A 102 -0.49 14.31 42.88
CA ARG A 102 -0.07 13.60 41.66
C ARG A 102 -1.15 13.65 40.58
N ALA A 103 -2.42 13.59 40.96
CA ALA A 103 -3.51 13.86 40.02
C ALA A 103 -3.40 15.29 39.48
N ASP A 104 -3.10 16.26 40.35
CA ASP A 104 -2.85 17.66 39.97
C ASP A 104 -1.63 17.79 39.04
N GLU A 105 -0.55 17.06 39.30
CA GLU A 105 0.64 17.08 38.43
C GLU A 105 0.38 16.43 37.05
N VAL A 106 -0.41 15.35 37.01
CA VAL A 106 -0.83 14.70 35.76
C VAL A 106 -1.80 15.60 34.99
N GLN A 107 -2.73 16.23 35.69
CA GLN A 107 -3.66 17.20 35.11
C GLN A 107 -2.90 18.39 34.54
N ALA A 108 -1.95 18.98 35.28
CA ALA A 108 -1.13 20.09 34.78
C ALA A 108 -0.29 19.69 33.55
N LYS A 109 0.24 18.46 33.50
CA LYS A 109 0.96 17.94 32.32
C LYS A 109 0.04 17.71 31.14
N LEU A 110 -1.18 17.25 31.39
CA LEU A 110 -2.20 17.04 30.38
C LEU A 110 -2.67 18.39 29.80
N ASP A 111 -2.98 19.35 30.67
CA ASP A 111 -3.36 20.72 30.30
C ASP A 111 -2.27 21.39 29.44
N ALA A 112 -1.00 21.27 29.83
CA ALA A 112 0.13 21.77 29.04
C ALA A 112 0.25 21.09 27.65
N ALA A 113 -0.07 19.80 27.55
CA ALA A 113 -0.05 19.09 26.27
C ALA A 113 -1.25 19.46 25.38
N ILE A 114 -2.39 19.81 25.98
CA ILE A 114 -3.60 20.26 25.28
C ILE A 114 -3.43 21.68 24.76
N GLU A 115 -2.82 22.58 25.54
CA GLU A 115 -2.55 23.96 25.11
C GLU A 115 -1.63 24.03 23.88
N GLY A 116 -0.77 23.02 23.68
CA GLY A 116 0.08 22.91 22.49
C GLY A 116 -0.62 22.36 21.24
N ASN A 117 -1.87 21.87 21.34
CA ASN A 117 -2.57 21.24 20.22
C ASN A 117 -4.07 21.57 20.21
N ASP A 118 -4.44 22.49 19.31
CA ASP A 118 -5.84 22.93 19.10
C ASP A 118 -6.81 21.77 18.78
N GLY A 119 -6.32 20.70 18.12
CA GLY A 119 -7.12 19.52 17.81
C GLY A 119 -7.48 18.71 19.06
N LEU A 120 -6.53 18.53 19.97
CA LEU A 120 -6.76 17.87 21.27
C LEU A 120 -7.69 18.70 22.16
N LYS A 121 -7.56 20.02 22.12
CA LYS A 121 -8.46 20.93 22.85
C LYS A 121 -9.91 20.80 22.41
N ARG A 122 -10.17 20.86 21.09
CA ARG A 122 -11.51 20.64 20.52
C ARG A 122 -12.06 19.25 20.82
N PHE A 123 -11.18 18.25 20.80
CA PHE A 123 -11.53 16.88 21.15
C PHE A 123 -11.95 16.76 22.62
N MET A 124 -11.22 17.38 23.54
CA MET A 124 -11.52 17.34 24.97
C MET A 124 -12.75 18.15 25.36
N GLU A 125 -13.01 19.28 24.69
CA GLU A 125 -14.26 20.03 24.83
C GLU A 125 -15.51 19.18 24.48
N HIS A 126 -15.34 18.21 23.58
CA HIS A 126 -16.39 17.30 23.14
C HIS A 126 -16.12 15.85 23.59
N TYR A 127 -15.31 15.67 24.64
CA TYR A 127 -14.87 14.33 25.06
C TYR A 127 -16.05 13.42 25.36
N ASP A 128 -17.05 13.92 26.10
CA ASP A 128 -18.23 13.14 26.47
C ASP A 128 -19.05 12.70 25.25
N GLN A 129 -19.01 13.47 24.17
CA GLN A 129 -19.70 13.14 22.91
C GLN A 129 -18.94 12.05 22.14
N TYR A 130 -17.61 12.07 22.20
CA TYR A 130 -16.75 11.10 21.52
C TYR A 130 -16.31 9.92 22.38
N ALA A 131 -16.66 9.91 23.67
CA ALA A 131 -16.28 8.87 24.63
C ALA A 131 -16.72 7.48 24.18
N GLN A 132 -17.89 7.40 23.52
CA GLN A 132 -18.43 6.15 22.98
C GLN A 132 -17.53 5.54 21.90
N PHE A 133 -16.83 6.36 21.12
CA PHE A 133 -15.90 5.91 20.08
C PHE A 133 -14.50 5.62 20.62
N LEU A 134 -14.16 6.13 21.82
CA LEU A 134 -12.89 5.89 22.49
C LEU A 134 -12.88 4.61 23.31
N THR A 135 -14.04 4.14 23.77
CA THR A 135 -14.17 2.78 24.31
C THR A 135 -14.04 1.79 23.15
N PRO A 136 -12.91 1.06 23.02
CA PRO A 136 -12.82 0.03 22.00
C PRO A 136 -13.92 -1.00 22.25
N SER A 137 -14.56 -1.49 21.19
CA SER A 137 -15.63 -2.51 21.28
C SER A 137 -15.20 -3.76 22.07
N PHE A 138 -13.88 -3.99 22.17
CA PHE A 138 -13.29 -5.02 23.04
C PHE A 138 -13.51 -4.80 24.55
N ALA A 139 -13.60 -3.57 25.04
CA ALA A 139 -13.89 -3.28 26.45
C ALA A 139 -15.39 -3.41 26.79
N LEU A 140 -16.26 -3.21 25.80
CA LEU A 140 -17.71 -3.48 25.88
C LEU A 140 -18.06 -4.95 25.60
N SER A 141 -17.07 -5.78 25.26
CA SER A 141 -17.18 -7.21 24.97
C SER A 141 -17.71 -8.05 26.14
N GLY A 142 -17.75 -7.48 27.36
CA GLY A 142 -18.39 -8.10 28.52
C GLY A 142 -19.89 -7.79 28.67
N THR A 143 -20.42 -6.78 27.96
CA THR A 143 -21.83 -6.36 28.02
C THR A 143 -22.54 -6.46 26.66
N ILE A 144 -21.80 -6.49 25.56
CA ILE A 144 -22.30 -6.76 24.20
C ILE A 144 -21.82 -8.17 23.83
N PRO A 145 -22.73 -9.12 23.56
CA PRO A 145 -22.36 -10.51 23.33
C PRO A 145 -21.39 -10.65 22.15
N ILE A 146 -20.26 -11.33 22.38
CA ILE A 146 -19.23 -11.80 21.41
C ILE A 146 -19.78 -12.89 20.47
N ASN A 147 -21.10 -13.01 20.36
CA ASN A 147 -21.66 -13.86 19.33
C ASN A 147 -21.54 -13.10 17.99
N PRO A 148 -21.29 -13.80 16.86
CA PRO A 148 -21.70 -13.25 15.56
C PRO A 148 -23.13 -12.73 15.74
N PRO A 149 -23.50 -11.58 15.12
CA PRO A 149 -24.81 -10.97 15.36
C PRO A 149 -25.84 -12.09 15.36
N SER A 150 -26.48 -12.32 16.51
CA SER A 150 -27.40 -13.44 16.65
C SER A 150 -28.56 -13.08 15.73
N TYR A 151 -28.51 -13.55 14.49
CA TYR A 151 -29.48 -13.24 13.43
C TYR A 151 -30.91 -13.60 13.86
N GLU A 152 -31.02 -14.48 14.86
CA GLU A 152 -32.26 -14.84 15.56
C GLU A 152 -32.97 -13.66 16.26
N ASN A 153 -32.26 -12.58 16.60
CA ASN A 153 -32.80 -11.42 17.31
C ASN A 153 -32.92 -10.16 16.43
N MET A 154 -32.57 -10.23 15.14
CA MET A 154 -32.77 -9.10 14.22
C MET A 154 -34.22 -9.06 13.76
N PHE A 155 -34.81 -7.86 13.68
CA PHE A 155 -36.10 -7.74 13.03
C PHE A 155 -35.94 -8.07 11.53
N PRO A 156 -36.92 -8.73 10.89
CA PRO A 156 -36.81 -9.14 9.50
C PRO A 156 -36.48 -7.98 8.55
N SER A 157 -36.95 -6.77 8.85
CA SER A 157 -36.62 -5.55 8.12
C SER A 157 -35.15 -5.11 8.26
N GLU A 158 -34.53 -5.34 9.43
CA GLU A 158 -33.12 -5.02 9.68
C GLU A 158 -32.21 -6.03 8.99
N LEU A 159 -32.62 -7.29 8.96
CA LEU A 159 -31.93 -8.35 8.22
C LEU A 159 -31.99 -8.10 6.71
N GLU A 160 -33.14 -7.69 6.18
CA GLU A 160 -33.27 -7.28 4.78
C GLU A 160 -32.38 -6.08 4.45
N ALA A 161 -32.37 -5.04 5.29
CA ALA A 161 -31.49 -3.89 5.11
C ALA A 161 -29.99 -4.28 5.13
N PHE A 162 -29.61 -5.17 6.06
CA PHE A 162 -28.25 -5.69 6.17
C PHE A 162 -27.86 -6.54 4.96
N LEU A 163 -28.75 -7.40 4.46
CA LEU A 163 -28.51 -8.17 3.23
C LEU A 163 -28.38 -7.27 1.99
N LEU A 164 -29.13 -6.16 1.93
CA LEU A 164 -28.99 -5.17 0.85
C LEU A 164 -27.66 -4.41 0.94
N GLU A 165 -27.16 -4.14 2.15
CA GLU A 165 -25.84 -3.55 2.37
C GLU A 165 -24.71 -4.51 1.98
N LEU A 166 -24.87 -5.81 2.26
CA LEU A 166 -23.88 -6.84 1.91
C LEU A 166 -23.96 -7.35 0.47
N GLU A 167 -25.08 -7.17 -0.23
CA GLU A 167 -25.25 -7.57 -1.64
C GLU A 167 -24.09 -7.14 -2.56
N PRO A 168 -23.61 -5.87 -2.54
CA PRO A 168 -22.46 -5.47 -3.36
C PRO A 168 -21.18 -6.21 -3.00
N GLU A 169 -20.95 -6.48 -1.71
CA GLU A 169 -19.76 -7.20 -1.23
C GLU A 169 -19.80 -8.67 -1.63
N ILE A 170 -20.95 -9.33 -1.49
CA ILE A 170 -21.17 -10.72 -1.91
C ILE A 170 -20.95 -10.85 -3.43
N ARG A 171 -21.45 -9.88 -4.21
CA ARG A 171 -21.22 -9.84 -5.66
C ARG A 171 -19.77 -9.57 -6.03
N ALA A 172 -19.05 -8.76 -5.26
CA ALA A 172 -17.62 -8.54 -5.47
C ALA A 172 -16.85 -9.83 -5.18
N ALA A 173 -17.10 -10.46 -4.03
CA ALA A 173 -16.49 -11.73 -3.67
C ALA A 173 -16.77 -12.84 -4.69
N ASP A 174 -17.99 -12.95 -5.25
CA ASP A 174 -18.29 -13.92 -6.31
C ASP A 174 -17.50 -13.64 -7.61
N ARG A 175 -17.27 -12.36 -7.96
CA ARG A 175 -16.38 -12.03 -9.10
C ARG A 175 -14.95 -12.44 -8.81
N ASP A 176 -14.45 -12.12 -7.62
CA ASP A 176 -13.08 -12.44 -7.22
C ASP A 176 -12.87 -13.96 -7.16
N MET A 177 -13.85 -14.71 -6.65
CA MET A 177 -13.81 -16.18 -6.63
C MET A 177 -13.78 -16.77 -8.03
N ARG A 178 -14.54 -16.22 -8.99
CA ARG A 178 -14.48 -16.64 -10.40
C ARG A 178 -13.14 -16.29 -11.03
N GLU A 179 -12.55 -15.14 -10.70
CA GLU A 179 -11.22 -14.77 -11.17
C GLU A 179 -10.16 -15.74 -10.63
N ILE A 180 -10.22 -16.07 -9.34
CA ILE A 180 -9.36 -17.06 -8.71
C ILE A 180 -9.52 -18.43 -9.40
N GLU A 181 -10.74 -18.88 -9.66
CA GLU A 181 -11.01 -20.14 -10.37
C GLU A 181 -10.43 -20.12 -11.80
N ILE A 182 -10.51 -18.99 -12.50
CA ILE A 182 -9.89 -18.81 -13.83
C ILE A 182 -8.37 -18.87 -13.72
N LEU A 183 -7.77 -18.26 -12.71
CA LEU A 183 -6.32 -18.28 -12.48
C LEU A 183 -5.81 -19.67 -12.08
N GLU A 184 -6.60 -20.42 -11.31
CA GLU A 184 -6.35 -21.81 -10.99
C GLU A 184 -6.41 -22.70 -12.23
N LYS A 185 -7.45 -22.55 -13.07
CA LYS A 185 -7.55 -23.25 -14.37
C LYS A 185 -6.38 -22.94 -15.29
N LYS A 186 -5.83 -21.72 -15.23
CA LYS A 186 -4.63 -21.30 -15.97
C LYS A 186 -3.33 -21.87 -15.36
N GLY A 187 -3.40 -22.53 -14.20
CA GLY A 187 -2.26 -23.09 -13.50
C GLY A 187 -1.32 -22.03 -12.97
N VAL A 188 -1.85 -20.86 -12.56
CA VAL A 188 -1.08 -19.73 -12.00
C VAL A 188 -1.03 -19.79 -10.46
N THR A 189 -1.76 -20.72 -9.84
CA THR A 189 -1.72 -20.94 -8.39
C THR A 189 -0.36 -21.53 -7.97
N GLY A 190 0.27 -20.94 -6.95
CA GLY A 190 1.60 -21.34 -6.48
C GLY A 190 2.74 -20.74 -7.32
N ALA A 191 3.68 -21.57 -7.77
CA ALA A 191 4.84 -21.15 -8.59
C ALA A 191 4.55 -21.22 -10.11
N GLY A 192 3.32 -21.55 -10.51
CA GLY A 192 2.94 -21.75 -11.90
C GLY A 192 3.85 -22.73 -12.63
N LYS A 193 4.39 -22.34 -13.78
CA LYS A 193 5.33 -23.15 -14.60
C LYS A 193 6.80 -22.92 -14.23
N LEU A 194 7.11 -22.34 -13.07
CA LEU A 194 8.49 -22.00 -12.70
C LEU A 194 9.41 -23.22 -12.64
N ALA A 195 8.90 -24.38 -12.21
CA ALA A 195 9.64 -25.63 -12.19
C ALA A 195 10.09 -26.06 -13.60
N ASP A 196 9.28 -25.80 -14.63
CA ASP A 196 9.61 -26.14 -16.02
C ASP A 196 10.76 -25.27 -16.56
N TYR A 197 10.86 -24.01 -16.09
CA TYR A 197 11.92 -23.09 -16.50
C TYR A 197 13.27 -23.39 -15.85
N GLN A 198 13.30 -24.07 -14.69
CA GLN A 198 14.55 -24.50 -14.06
C GLN A 198 15.32 -25.48 -14.95
N ALA A 199 14.61 -26.37 -15.65
CA ALA A 199 15.22 -27.29 -16.61
C ALA A 199 15.80 -26.58 -17.85
N LEU A 200 15.33 -25.36 -18.16
CA LEU A 200 15.75 -24.60 -19.33
C LEU A 200 16.99 -23.72 -19.06
N GLN A 201 17.32 -23.48 -17.80
CA GLN A 201 18.47 -22.70 -17.36
C GLN A 201 19.80 -23.10 -18.05
N PRO A 202 20.21 -24.39 -18.12
CA PRO A 202 21.46 -24.75 -18.79
C PRO A 202 21.45 -24.43 -20.29
N ARG A 203 20.29 -24.52 -20.95
CA ARG A 203 20.15 -24.15 -22.37
C ARG A 203 20.29 -22.65 -22.56
N LEU A 204 19.74 -21.85 -21.63
CA LEU A 204 19.88 -20.41 -21.64
C LEU A 204 21.36 -20.01 -21.45
N ASP A 205 22.06 -20.64 -20.51
CA ASP A 205 23.48 -20.34 -20.25
C ASP A 205 24.36 -20.64 -21.49
N VAL A 206 24.07 -21.74 -22.19
CA VAL A 206 24.74 -22.07 -23.45
C VAL A 206 24.44 -21.03 -24.53
N LEU A 207 23.17 -20.62 -24.66
CA LEU A 207 22.76 -19.61 -25.63
C LEU A 207 23.37 -18.23 -25.32
N MET A 208 23.45 -17.85 -24.05
CA MET A 208 24.07 -16.61 -23.62
C MET A 208 25.56 -16.58 -23.97
N LYS A 209 26.29 -17.68 -23.72
CA LYS A 209 27.71 -17.80 -24.10
C LYS A 209 27.91 -17.72 -25.61
N ALA A 210 27.11 -18.45 -26.38
CA ALA A 210 27.15 -18.39 -27.85
C ALA A 210 26.87 -16.95 -28.35
N HIS A 211 25.87 -16.29 -27.77
CA HIS A 211 25.55 -14.90 -28.12
C HIS A 211 26.70 -13.93 -27.79
N GLU A 212 27.36 -14.09 -26.65
CA GLU A 212 28.52 -13.26 -26.30
C GLU A 212 29.70 -13.44 -27.28
N GLU A 213 29.91 -14.66 -27.76
CA GLU A 213 30.90 -14.97 -28.80
C GLU A 213 30.50 -14.32 -30.14
N ASP A 214 29.25 -14.46 -30.55
CA ASP A 214 28.73 -13.85 -31.77
C ASP A 214 28.83 -12.32 -31.74
N VAL A 215 28.52 -11.68 -30.60
CA VAL A 215 28.65 -10.23 -30.44
C VAL A 215 30.12 -9.78 -30.57
N LYS A 216 31.09 -10.57 -30.08
CA LYS A 216 32.51 -10.26 -30.26
C LYS A 216 32.91 -10.35 -31.73
N LEU A 217 32.50 -11.43 -32.42
CA LEU A 217 32.79 -11.62 -33.83
C LEU A 217 32.15 -10.54 -34.70
N ALA A 218 30.90 -10.16 -34.41
CA ALA A 218 30.20 -9.09 -35.11
C ALA A 218 30.95 -7.76 -34.98
N ARG A 219 31.39 -7.38 -33.77
CA ARG A 219 32.18 -6.16 -33.55
C ARG A 219 33.50 -6.16 -34.31
N ASP A 220 34.18 -7.31 -34.38
CA ASP A 220 35.44 -7.40 -35.12
C ASP A 220 35.23 -7.33 -36.63
N LEU A 221 34.14 -7.91 -37.15
CA LEU A 221 33.73 -7.76 -38.54
C LEU A 221 33.34 -6.32 -38.86
N GLU A 222 32.57 -5.66 -38.00
CA GLU A 222 32.20 -4.25 -38.15
C GLU A 222 33.44 -3.36 -38.22
N ARG A 223 34.43 -3.57 -37.33
CA ARG A 223 35.71 -2.84 -37.39
C ARG A 223 36.46 -3.09 -38.69
N ARG A 224 36.45 -4.33 -39.20
CA ARG A 224 37.12 -4.66 -40.46
C ARG A 224 36.42 -4.01 -41.65
N VAL A 225 35.09 -4.03 -41.68
CA VAL A 225 34.29 -3.37 -42.72
C VAL A 225 34.49 -1.87 -42.68
N ALA A 226 34.46 -1.26 -41.50
CA ALA A 226 34.73 0.17 -41.34
C ALA A 226 36.11 0.56 -41.89
N LYS A 227 37.16 -0.19 -41.55
CA LYS A 227 38.51 0.03 -42.10
C LYS A 227 38.57 -0.15 -43.62
N LEU A 228 37.82 -1.11 -44.17
CA LEU A 228 37.77 -1.31 -45.61
C LEU A 228 37.07 -0.13 -46.30
N MET A 229 35.96 0.35 -45.73
CA MET A 229 35.23 1.51 -46.23
C MET A 229 36.07 2.78 -46.14
N GLU A 230 36.82 2.98 -45.07
CA GLU A 230 37.74 4.11 -44.90
C GLU A 230 38.85 4.09 -45.96
N ARG A 231 39.48 2.93 -46.19
CA ARG A 231 40.47 2.77 -47.26
C ARG A 231 39.88 3.02 -48.63
N TYR A 232 38.69 2.49 -48.89
CA TYR A 232 37.99 2.71 -50.14
C TYR A 232 37.66 4.19 -50.36
N ALA A 233 37.15 4.89 -49.34
CA ALA A 233 36.90 6.32 -49.39
C ALA A 233 38.20 7.09 -49.71
N SER A 234 39.29 6.82 -49.00
CA SER A 234 40.58 7.47 -49.28
C SER A 234 41.12 7.18 -50.69
N HIS A 235 40.86 5.98 -51.24
CA HIS A 235 41.26 5.64 -52.59
C HIS A 235 40.42 6.36 -53.64
N VAL A 236 39.11 6.49 -53.41
CA VAL A 236 38.21 7.26 -54.26
C VAL A 236 38.55 8.74 -54.21
N ASP A 237 38.89 9.29 -53.04
CA ASP A 237 39.31 10.68 -52.90
C ASP A 237 40.61 10.93 -53.68
N ALA A 238 41.63 10.07 -53.52
CA ALA A 238 42.88 10.16 -54.26
C ALA A 238 42.70 10.00 -55.78
N LEU A 239 41.82 9.09 -56.22
CA LEU A 239 41.47 8.96 -57.64
C LEU A 239 40.77 10.23 -58.15
N SER A 240 39.87 10.80 -57.35
CA SER A 240 39.13 12.02 -57.71
C SER A 240 40.08 13.22 -57.84
N GLU A 241 41.04 13.37 -56.92
CA GLU A 241 42.11 14.37 -57.03
C GLU A 241 42.94 14.18 -58.31
N LEU A 242 43.37 12.95 -58.61
CA LEU A 242 44.13 12.66 -59.83
C LEU A 242 43.32 12.94 -61.11
N PHE A 243 42.00 12.68 -61.11
CA PHE A 243 41.13 13.02 -62.23
C PHE A 243 40.99 14.53 -62.41
N VAL A 244 40.95 15.31 -61.34
CA VAL A 244 40.96 16.78 -61.41
C VAL A 244 42.28 17.29 -61.97
N ASP A 245 43.41 16.80 -61.45
CA ASP A 245 44.75 17.16 -61.94
C ASP A 245 44.91 16.83 -63.43
N TRP A 246 44.42 15.67 -63.85
CA TRP A 246 44.43 15.27 -65.26
C TRP A 246 43.55 16.18 -66.11
N ASN A 247 42.35 16.52 -65.64
CA ASN A 247 41.48 17.44 -66.36
C ASN A 247 42.12 18.83 -66.51
N ASP A 248 42.78 19.34 -65.48
CA ASP A 248 43.45 20.63 -65.50
C ASP A 248 44.65 20.64 -66.47
N THR A 249 45.46 19.58 -66.47
CA THR A 249 46.59 19.45 -67.41
C THR A 249 46.13 19.32 -68.87
N ILE A 250 45.04 18.59 -69.12
CA ILE A 250 44.43 18.51 -70.46
C ILE A 250 43.89 19.87 -70.89
N THR A 251 43.16 20.55 -70.01
CA THR A 251 42.62 21.89 -70.28
C THR A 251 43.74 22.89 -70.57
N GLU A 252 44.84 22.86 -69.82
CA GLU A 252 46.01 23.71 -70.08
C GLU A 252 46.66 23.38 -71.43
N ALA A 253 46.80 22.09 -71.76
CA ALA A 253 47.32 21.67 -73.05
C ALA A 253 46.44 22.16 -74.21
N GLU A 254 45.11 22.04 -74.08
CA GLU A 254 44.14 22.57 -75.05
C GLU A 254 44.25 24.10 -75.21
N VAL A 255 44.38 24.85 -74.12
CA VAL A 255 44.57 26.31 -74.15
C VAL A 255 45.89 26.67 -74.85
N ARG A 256 46.98 25.94 -74.59
CA ARG A 256 48.27 26.16 -75.26
C ARG A 256 48.18 25.84 -76.76
N VAL A 257 47.53 24.74 -77.15
CA VAL A 257 47.31 24.37 -78.56
C VAL A 257 46.48 25.43 -79.27
N THR A 258 45.35 25.84 -78.70
CA THR A 258 44.50 26.88 -79.31
C THR A 258 45.21 28.22 -79.44
N LYS A 259 46.09 28.57 -78.49
CA LYS A 259 46.95 29.76 -78.62
C LYS A 259 47.94 29.62 -79.78
N LEU A 260 48.64 28.49 -79.89
CA LEU A 260 49.57 28.23 -80.99
C LEU A 260 48.86 28.19 -82.36
N GLU A 261 47.65 27.65 -82.42
CA GLU A 261 46.81 27.67 -83.63
C GLU A 261 46.43 29.09 -84.03
N ARG A 262 46.00 29.93 -83.08
CA ARG A 262 45.72 31.35 -83.34
C ARG A 262 46.96 32.10 -83.82
N GLU A 263 48.11 31.92 -83.17
CA GLU A 263 49.37 32.55 -83.58
C GLU A 263 49.79 32.09 -84.98
N ARG A 264 49.58 30.80 -85.32
CA ARG A 264 49.84 30.28 -86.66
C ARG A 264 48.90 30.88 -87.70
N ASP A 265 47.61 30.97 -87.40
CA ASP A 265 46.64 31.59 -88.30
C ASP A 265 46.89 33.09 -88.49
N GLU A 266 47.33 33.79 -87.44
CA GLU A 266 47.76 35.18 -87.52
C GLU A 266 49.03 35.34 -88.37
N LYS A 267 50.05 34.48 -88.19
CA LYS A 267 51.25 34.48 -89.04
C LYS A 267 50.91 34.23 -90.51
N ARG A 268 49.98 33.32 -90.80
CA ARG A 268 49.44 33.08 -92.15
C ARG A 268 48.70 34.30 -92.70
N ARG A 269 47.89 34.97 -91.89
CA ARG A 269 47.22 36.24 -92.29
C ARG A 269 48.21 37.36 -92.59
N LEU A 270 49.31 37.42 -91.84
CA LEU A 270 50.36 38.42 -92.00
C LEU A 270 51.37 38.05 -93.11
N GLY A 271 51.28 36.87 -93.72
CA GLY A 271 52.13 36.44 -94.83
C GLY A 271 53.58 36.09 -94.43
N PHE A 272 53.81 35.71 -93.16
CA PHE A 272 55.12 35.26 -92.68
C PHE A 272 55.38 33.76 -92.89
N GLU A 273 54.43 33.04 -93.49
CA GLU A 273 54.54 31.69 -94.07
C GLU A 273 54.00 31.71 -95.50
#